data_AF-A0A2B8A123-F1
#
_entry.id   AF-A0A2B8A123-F1
#
_cell.length_a   1.000
_cell.length_b   1.000
_cell.length_c   1.000
_cell.angle_alpha   90.00
_cell.angle_beta   90.00
_cell.angle_gamma   90.00
#
_symmetry.space_group_name_H-M   'P 1'
#
loop_
_entity.id
_entity.type
_entity.pdbx_description
1 polymer ?
#
loop_
_entity_poly.entity_id
_entity_poly.type
_entity_poly.pdbx_seq_one_letter_code
_entity_poly.pdbx_strand_id
1 'polypeptide(L)'
;EPRPLFNGKDLTGWKHAGSGSMAVEDGMIRGVGGMGLLYWEGEKFGNCKFHIEYKMEKENSNSGVFIRIPVEPREEWMPVHYGYECQIDNHPETSD
;
A
#
# COMPACT_ATOMS: atom_id res chain seq x y z
N GLU A 1 11.63 -2.39 20.01
CA GLU A 1 11.95 -2.02 18.61
C GLU A 1 10.89 -2.51 17.63
N PRO A 2 10.42 -1.66 16.71
CA PRO A 2 9.54 -2.07 15.61
C PRO A 2 10.29 -3.02 14.65
N ARG A 3 9.58 -4.03 14.10
CA ARG A 3 10.13 -4.90 13.05
C ARG A 3 9.88 -4.24 11.68
N PRO A 4 10.90 -4.04 10.84
CA PRO A 4 10.71 -3.54 9.49
C PRO A 4 10.03 -4.60 8.60
N LEU A 5 9.00 -4.20 7.86
CA LEU A 5 8.38 -5.03 6.81
C LEU A 5 8.98 -4.76 5.43
N PHE A 6 9.43 -3.53 5.20
CA PHE A 6 10.15 -3.16 4.00
C PHE A 6 11.64 -3.06 4.33
N ASN A 7 12.48 -3.67 3.50
CA ASN A 7 13.92 -3.75 3.72
C ASN A 7 14.71 -2.57 3.15
N GLY A 8 14.03 -1.61 2.49
CA GLY A 8 14.65 -0.42 1.88
C GLY A 8 15.37 -0.68 0.56
N LYS A 9 15.30 -1.91 0.01
CA LYS A 9 16.09 -2.34 -1.16
C LYS A 9 15.25 -2.96 -2.26
N ASP A 10 14.30 -3.80 -1.90
CA ASP A 10 13.44 -4.53 -2.82
C ASP A 10 12.10 -4.88 -2.18
N LEU A 11 11.24 -5.53 -2.95
CA LEU A 11 9.89 -5.91 -2.55
C LEU A 11 9.82 -7.36 -2.01
N THR A 12 10.92 -7.91 -1.49
CA THR A 12 10.92 -9.24 -0.89
C THR A 12 9.85 -9.35 0.21
N GLY A 13 8.99 -10.36 0.10
CA GLY A 13 7.85 -10.56 1.01
C GLY A 13 6.59 -9.80 0.63
N TRP A 14 6.60 -9.04 -0.47
CA TRP A 14 5.47 -8.31 -1.00
C TRP A 14 5.03 -8.88 -2.35
N LYS A 15 3.72 -8.84 -2.61
CA LYS A 15 3.08 -9.20 -3.87
C LYS A 15 2.33 -8.02 -4.45
N HIS A 16 2.19 -8.01 -5.77
CA HIS A 16 1.48 -6.98 -6.52
C HIS A 16 0.23 -7.54 -7.20
N ALA A 17 -0.85 -6.75 -7.20
CA ALA A 17 -2.02 -6.95 -8.02
C ALA A 17 -2.39 -5.65 -8.77
N GLY A 18 -2.92 -5.78 -9.98
CA GLY A 18 -3.34 -4.66 -10.84
C GLY A 18 -2.44 -4.39 -12.03
N SER A 19 -2.85 -3.42 -12.85
CA SER A 19 -2.18 -3.10 -14.12
C SER A 19 -0.99 -2.17 -13.97
N GLY A 20 -0.88 -1.46 -12.85
CA GLY A 20 0.30 -0.67 -12.49
C GLY A 20 1.49 -1.55 -12.08
N SER A 21 2.48 -0.93 -11.47
CA SER A 21 3.60 -1.62 -10.85
C SER A 21 4.14 -0.84 -9.65
N MET A 22 5.02 -1.46 -8.89
CA MET A 22 5.69 -0.87 -7.75
C MET A 22 7.19 -1.00 -7.93
N ALA A 23 7.91 0.09 -7.74
CA ALA A 23 9.36 0.15 -7.81
C ALA A 23 9.95 0.58 -6.45
N VAL A 24 11.23 0.27 -6.24
CA VAL A 24 12.00 0.83 -5.13
C VAL A 24 12.93 1.90 -5.67
N GLU A 25 12.73 3.14 -5.22
CA GLU A 25 13.51 4.32 -5.61
C GLU A 25 13.96 5.05 -4.34
N ASP A 26 15.25 5.35 -4.22
CA ASP A 26 15.83 6.07 -3.07
C ASP A 26 15.43 5.50 -1.69
N GLY A 27 15.29 4.17 -1.61
CA GLY A 27 14.88 3.48 -0.39
C GLY A 27 13.40 3.65 -0.02
N MET A 28 12.55 4.04 -0.97
CA MET A 28 11.10 4.18 -0.84
C MET A 28 10.37 3.31 -1.86
N ILE A 29 9.16 2.86 -1.52
CA ILE A 29 8.26 2.19 -2.46
C ILE A 29 7.51 3.27 -3.26
N ARG A 30 7.52 3.16 -4.59
CA ARG A 30 6.82 4.08 -5.50
C ARG A 30 5.90 3.33 -6.45
N GLY A 31 4.64 3.78 -6.57
CA GLY A 31 3.71 3.31 -7.59
C GLY A 31 4.01 3.91 -8.97
N VAL A 32 3.89 3.09 -10.03
CA VAL A 32 4.21 3.46 -11.41
C VAL A 32 3.15 2.94 -12.38
N GLY A 33 2.69 3.79 -13.30
CA GLY A 33 2.03 3.37 -14.55
C GLY A 33 0.59 2.87 -14.44
N GLY A 34 -0.10 3.04 -13.30
CA GLY A 34 -1.51 2.68 -13.15
C GLY A 34 -1.90 2.36 -11.71
N MET A 35 -3.14 1.89 -11.53
CA MET A 35 -3.61 1.40 -10.24
C MET A 35 -2.88 0.12 -9.86
N GLY A 36 -2.47 0.01 -8.61
CA GLY A 36 -1.74 -1.16 -8.11
C GLY A 36 -1.93 -1.31 -6.62
N LEU A 37 -2.00 -2.57 -6.19
CA LEU A 37 -2.01 -2.95 -4.79
C LEU A 37 -0.73 -3.71 -4.49
N LEU A 38 0.09 -3.16 -3.61
CA LEU A 38 1.20 -3.88 -2.99
C LEU A 38 0.75 -4.42 -1.63
N TYR A 39 0.86 -5.72 -1.41
CA TYR A 39 0.44 -6.34 -0.16
C TYR A 39 1.49 -7.30 0.40
N TRP A 40 1.57 -7.37 1.73
CA TRP A 40 2.50 -8.24 2.44
C TRP A 40 2.01 -9.70 2.39
N GLU A 41 2.87 -10.59 1.91
CA GLU A 41 2.59 -12.04 1.81
C GLU A 41 3.09 -12.82 3.04
N GLY A 42 4.04 -12.28 3.81
CA GLY A 42 4.75 -13.03 4.86
C GLY A 42 3.85 -13.63 5.94
N GLU A 43 3.09 -12.80 6.64
CA GLU A 43 2.16 -13.26 7.68
C GLU A 43 0.95 -12.35 7.87
N LYS A 44 -0.09 -12.88 8.51
CA LYS A 44 -1.25 -12.08 8.94
C LYS A 44 -0.99 -11.44 10.30
N PHE A 45 -1.43 -10.19 10.44
CA PHE A 45 -1.31 -9.44 11.68
C PHE A 45 -2.64 -9.43 12.47
N GLY A 46 -2.55 -9.62 13.79
CA GLY A 46 -3.65 -9.44 14.73
C GLY A 46 -3.68 -8.02 15.30
N ASN A 47 -3.56 -7.90 16.63
CA ASN A 47 -3.41 -6.60 17.29
C ASN A 47 -1.95 -6.14 17.20
N CYS A 48 -1.70 -5.09 16.42
CA CYS A 48 -0.37 -4.50 16.24
C CYS A 48 -0.46 -2.99 16.02
N LYS A 49 0.69 -2.33 15.95
CA LYS A 49 0.82 -0.95 15.49
C LYS A 49 1.70 -0.94 14.25
N PHE A 50 1.22 -0.28 13.20
CA PHE A 50 2.04 0.04 12.03
C PHE A 50 2.52 1.48 12.14
N HIS A 51 3.77 1.70 11.75
CA HIS A 51 4.34 3.02 11.55
C HIS A 51 4.75 3.10 10.09
N ILE A 52 4.22 4.09 9.38
CA ILE A 52 4.39 4.27 7.95
C ILE A 52 4.65 5.75 7.72
N GLU A 53 5.71 6.03 6.97
CA GLU A 53 6.00 7.36 6.44
C GLU A 53 5.66 7.34 4.95
N TYR A 54 4.99 8.38 4.46
CA TYR A 54 4.59 8.48 3.06
C TYR A 54 4.88 9.88 2.52
N LYS A 55 4.96 9.96 1.20
CA LYS A 55 5.10 11.22 0.46
C LYS A 55 4.23 11.15 -0.79
N MET A 56 3.47 12.21 -1.05
CA MET A 56 2.69 12.35 -2.27
C MET A 56 3.54 12.86 -3.43
N GLU A 57 3.24 12.43 -4.65
CA GLU A 57 3.88 12.94 -5.87
C GLU A 57 3.36 14.33 -6.24
N LYS A 58 2.03 14.53 -6.12
CA LYS A 58 1.33 15.80 -6.36
C LYS A 58 0.54 16.18 -5.11
N GLU A 59 0.13 17.44 -5.03
CA GLU A 59 -0.65 17.97 -3.90
C GLU A 59 -1.89 17.13 -3.58
N ASN A 60 -2.57 16.60 -4.60
CA ASN A 60 -3.74 15.73 -4.41
C ASN A 60 -3.59 14.36 -5.07
N SER A 61 -2.41 13.73 -4.92
CA SER A 61 -2.29 12.31 -5.23
C SER A 61 -3.15 11.48 -4.26
N ASN A 62 -3.83 10.45 -4.77
CA ASN A 62 -4.68 9.58 -3.98
C ASN A 62 -4.00 8.21 -3.77
N SER A 63 -3.99 7.73 -2.53
CA SER A 63 -3.54 6.40 -2.17
C SER A 63 -4.16 5.97 -0.83
N GLY A 64 -3.81 4.78 -0.35
CA GLY A 64 -4.31 4.28 0.92
C GLY A 64 -3.46 3.16 1.49
N VAL A 65 -3.48 3.04 2.82
CA VAL A 65 -2.93 1.87 3.52
C VAL A 65 -4.08 0.97 3.92
N PHE A 66 -4.12 -0.23 3.34
CA PHE A 66 -5.13 -1.22 3.65
C PHE A 66 -4.66 -2.17 4.76
N ILE A 67 -5.54 -2.40 5.75
CA ILE A 67 -5.32 -3.36 6.83
C ILE A 67 -6.47 -4.36 6.93
N ARG A 68 -6.17 -5.52 7.53
CA ARG A 68 -7.13 -6.61 7.79
C ARG A 68 -7.86 -7.13 6.54
N ILE A 69 -7.16 -7.18 5.40
CA ILE A 69 -7.67 -7.86 4.20
C ILE A 69 -7.78 -9.37 4.52
N PRO A 70 -8.99 -9.96 4.50
CA PRO A 70 -9.23 -11.29 5.05
C PRO A 70 -8.71 -12.44 4.17
N VAL A 71 -8.62 -12.19 2.86
CA VAL A 71 -8.28 -13.16 1.81
C VAL A 71 -7.21 -12.57 0.89
N GLU A 72 -6.45 -13.44 0.22
CA GLU A 72 -5.42 -12.99 -0.73
C GLU A 72 -6.06 -12.15 -1.85
N PRO A 73 -5.56 -10.91 -2.09
CA PRO A 73 -6.06 -10.06 -3.16
C PRO A 73 -5.90 -10.71 -4.55
N ARG A 74 -6.97 -10.66 -5.34
CA ARG A 74 -6.98 -11.12 -6.74
C ARG A 74 -6.88 -9.96 -7.75
N GLU A 75 -7.23 -8.76 -7.31
CA GLU A 75 -7.23 -7.52 -8.06
C GLU A 75 -7.00 -6.35 -7.09
N GLU A 76 -6.55 -5.22 -7.63
CA GLU A 76 -6.12 -4.03 -6.90
C GLU A 76 -7.26 -3.35 -6.12
N TRP A 77 -8.48 -3.39 -6.65
CA TRP A 77 -9.66 -2.77 -6.03
C TRP A 77 -10.28 -3.59 -4.91
N MET A 78 -9.89 -4.87 -4.79
CA MET A 78 -10.49 -5.78 -3.82
C MET A 78 -10.45 -5.24 -2.38
N PRO A 79 -9.33 -4.73 -1.84
CA PRO A 79 -9.26 -4.31 -0.43
C PRO A 79 -10.26 -3.22 -0.03
N VAL A 80 -10.73 -2.40 -0.98
CA VAL A 80 -11.75 -1.37 -0.74
C VAL A 80 -13.05 -1.97 -0.21
N HIS A 81 -13.39 -3.21 -0.60
CA HIS A 81 -14.62 -3.88 -0.18
C HIS A 81 -14.45 -4.86 0.98
N TYR A 82 -13.22 -5.28 1.29
CA TYR A 82 -12.96 -6.36 2.25
C TYR A 82 -12.04 -5.98 3.40
N GLY A 83 -11.34 -4.85 3.32
CA GLY A 83 -10.41 -4.37 4.35
C GLY A 83 -10.86 -3.06 4.99
N TYR A 84 -9.97 -2.46 5.76
CA TYR A 84 -10.09 -1.08 6.22
C TYR A 84 -9.00 -0.25 5.58
N GLU A 85 -9.36 0.92 5.09
CA GLU A 85 -8.44 1.86 4.48
C GLU A 85 -8.13 3.01 5.44
N CYS A 86 -6.84 3.23 5.68
CA CYS A 86 -6.35 4.49 6.20
C CYS A 86 -6.00 5.37 5.00
N GLN A 87 -6.87 6.32 4.71
CA GLN A 87 -6.79 7.12 3.48
C GLN A 87 -5.58 8.04 3.45
N ILE A 88 -4.95 8.15 2.28
CA ILE A 88 -3.91 9.13 1.96
C ILE A 88 -4.45 10.02 0.84
N ASP A 89 -5.09 11.12 1.26
CA ASP A 89 -5.73 12.09 0.38
C ASP A 89 -5.77 13.44 1.10
N ASN A 90 -5.34 14.52 0.43
CA ASN A 90 -5.32 15.86 1.01
C ASN A 90 -6.66 16.58 0.82
N HIS A 91 -7.36 16.30 -0.28
CA HIS A 91 -8.60 16.94 -0.69
C HIS A 91 -9.59 15.88 -1.21
N PRO A 92 -10.15 15.04 -0.32
CA PRO A 92 -11.07 13.97 -0.71
C PRO A 92 -12.34 14.49 -1.39
N GLU A 93 -12.72 15.74 -1.18
CA GLU A 93 -13.83 16.41 -1.86
C GLU A 93 -13.55 16.70 -3.35
N THR A 94 -12.30 16.61 -3.78
CA THR A 94 -11.86 16.83 -5.16
C THR A 94 -11.33 15.58 -5.87
N SER A 95 -11.38 14.44 -5.18
CA SER A 95 -11.00 13.16 -5.76
C SER A 95 -12.08 12.70 -6.75
N ASP A 96 -11.67 12.47 -8.01
CA ASP A 96 -12.50 11.92 -9.10
C ASP A 96 -12.84 10.43 -8.90
#